data_AF-A0A2E2K386-F1
#
_entry.id   AF-A0A2E2K386-F1
#
_cell.length_a   1.000
_cell.length_b   1.000
_cell.length_c   1.000
_cell.angle_alpha   90.00
_cell.angle_beta   90.00
_cell.angle_gamma   90.00
#
_symmetry.space_group_name_H-M   'P 1'
#
loop_
_entity.id
_entity.type
_entity.pdbx_description
1 polymer ?
#
loop_
_entity_poly.entity_id
_entity_poly.type
_entity_poly.pdbx_seq_one_letter_code
_entity_poly.pdbx_strand_id
1 'polypeptide(L)' 'MFFESFAALLAMDGHGPYVWSAYAITLATLIVLVVQPLAAKRRQLRELRGFLRRTEEQ' A
#
# COMPACT_ATOMS: atom_id res chain seq x y z
N MET A 1 -21.09 -28.76 6.63
CA MET A 1 -20.02 -28.36 5.71
C MET A 1 -20.08 -26.85 5.62
N PHE A 2 -19.16 -26.13 6.28
CA PHE A 2 -19.39 -24.72 6.68
C PHE A 2 -19.18 -23.70 5.53
N PHE A 3 -18.67 -24.12 4.38
CA PHE A 3 -18.58 -23.30 3.17
C PHE A 3 -18.76 -24.18 1.93
N GLU A 4 -19.99 -24.25 1.41
CA GLU A 4 -20.35 -25.02 0.21
C GLU A 4 -19.70 -24.47 -1.08
N SER A 5 -19.15 -23.24 -1.05
CA SER A 5 -18.43 -22.67 -2.20
C SER A 5 -17.60 -21.43 -1.83
N PHE A 6 -16.64 -21.09 -2.70
CA PHE A 6 -15.89 -19.83 -2.65
C PHE A 6 -16.83 -18.60 -2.75
N ALA A 7 -17.98 -18.76 -3.40
CA ALA A 7 -19.01 -17.72 -3.48
C ALA A 7 -19.69 -17.45 -2.12
N ALA A 8 -19.87 -18.47 -1.28
CA ALA A 8 -20.42 -18.30 0.07
C ALA A 8 -19.47 -17.50 0.99
N LEU A 9 -18.15 -17.67 0.82
CA LEU A 9 -17.12 -16.87 1.50
C LEU A 9 -17.14 -15.40 1.07
N LEU A 10 -17.43 -15.13 -0.22
CA LEU A 10 -17.52 -13.77 -0.75
C LEU A 10 -18.85 -13.10 -0.40
N ALA A 11 -19.96 -13.85 -0.39
CA ALA A 11 -21.27 -13.33 -0.07
C ALA A 11 -21.44 -13.08 1.43
N MET A 12 -20.74 -13.82 2.31
CA MET A 12 -20.86 -13.79 3.78
C MET A 12 -22.30 -13.52 4.23
N ASP A 13 -23.24 -14.37 3.79
CA ASP A 13 -24.66 -14.26 4.14
C ASP A 13 -25.25 -12.84 3.94
N GLY A 14 -24.88 -12.18 2.84
CA GLY A 14 -25.33 -10.83 2.47
C GLY A 14 -24.44 -9.68 2.98
N HIS A 15 -23.47 -9.95 3.84
CA HIS A 15 -22.59 -8.94 4.46
C HIS A 15 -21.25 -8.78 3.73
N GLY A 16 -20.98 -9.64 2.74
CA GLY A 16 -19.77 -9.66 1.94
C GLY A 16 -19.31 -8.29 1.45
N PRO A 17 -20.17 -7.48 0.80
CA PRO A 17 -19.77 -6.17 0.29
C PRO A 17 -19.22 -5.23 1.36
N TYR A 18 -19.78 -5.24 2.58
CA TYR A 18 -19.29 -4.42 3.70
C TYR A 18 -17.94 -4.90 4.22
N VAL A 19 -17.78 -6.21 4.39
CA VAL A 19 -16.55 -6.80 4.92
C VAL A 19 -15.40 -6.58 3.93
N TRP A 20 -15.60 -6.90 2.66
CA TRP A 20 -14.57 -6.75 1.63
C TRP A 20 -14.23 -5.29 1.35
N SER A 21 -15.20 -4.36 1.39
CA SER A 21 -14.90 -2.93 1.25
C SER A 21 -14.07 -2.40 2.42
N ALA A 22 -14.38 -2.79 3.66
CA ALA A 22 -13.59 -2.41 4.83
C ALA A 22 -12.14 -2.95 4.72
N TYR A 23 -11.96 -4.20 4.31
CA TYR A 23 -10.64 -4.77 4.03
C TYR A 23 -9.91 -4.05 2.90
N ALA A 24 -10.59 -3.73 1.79
CA ALA A 24 -10.01 -3.03 0.66
C ALA A 24 -9.56 -1.61 1.03
N ILE A 25 -10.37 -0.86 1.77
CA ILE A 25 -10.03 0.48 2.25
C ILE A 25 -8.83 0.44 3.20
N THR A 26 -8.83 -0.53 4.12
CA THR A 26 -7.72 -0.73 5.06
C THR A 26 -6.43 -1.06 4.32
N LEU A 27 -6.48 -2.02 3.38
CA LEU A 27 -5.34 -2.41 2.57
C LEU A 27 -4.82 -1.24 1.72
N ALA A 28 -5.72 -0.47 1.09
CA ALA A 28 -5.35 0.72 0.34
C ALA A 28 -4.64 1.76 1.23
N THR A 29 -5.16 1.99 2.44
CA THR A 29 -4.55 2.90 3.41
C THR A 29 -3.15 2.46 3.81
N LEU A 30 -2.98 1.16 4.09
CA LEU A 30 -1.66 0.58 4.40
C LEU A 30 -0.68 0.71 3.23
N ILE A 31 -1.13 0.46 2.00
CA ILE A 31 -0.31 0.63 0.80
C ILE A 31 0.14 2.09 0.69
N VAL A 32 -0.76 3.06 0.84
CA VAL A 32 -0.40 4.49 0.79
C VAL A 32 0.62 4.82 1.88
N LEU A 33 0.40 4.34 3.11
CA LEU A 33 1.28 4.58 4.26
C LEU A 33 2.69 4.02 4.04
N VAL A 34 2.83 2.91 3.32
CA VAL A 34 4.14 2.29 3.01
C VAL A 34 4.79 2.92 1.78
N VAL A 35 4.02 3.18 0.73
CA VAL A 35 4.54 3.69 -0.55
C VAL A 35 4.99 5.15 -0.43
N GLN A 36 4.26 5.99 0.31
CA GLN A 36 4.63 7.40 0.51
C GLN A 36 6.06 7.60 1.07
N PRO A 37 6.44 7.04 2.22
CA PRO A 37 7.78 7.22 2.77
C PRO A 37 8.85 6.56 1.90
N LEU A 38 8.54 5.44 1.23
CA LEU A 38 9.49 4.78 0.35
C LEU A 38 9.79 5.63 -0.90
N ALA A 39 8.76 6.24 -1.49
CA ALA A 39 8.90 7.16 -2.60
C ALA A 39 9.66 8.44 -2.19
N ALA A 40 9.33 8.99 -1.01
CA ALA A 40 10.02 10.16 -0.44
C ALA A 40 11.51 9.87 -0.21
N LYS A 41 11.84 8.75 0.44
CA LYS A 41 13.23 8.32 0.68
C LYS A 41 14.01 8.21 -0.62
N ARG A 42 13.42 7.61 -1.66
CA ARG A 42 14.07 7.51 -2.99
C ARG A 42 14.33 8.87 -3.60
N ARG A 43 13.43 9.85 -3.41
CA ARG A 43 13.62 11.22 -3.87
C ARG A 43 14.74 11.94 -3.11
N GLN A 44 14.71 11.87 -1.79
CA GLN A 44 15.72 12.49 -0.93
C GLN A 44 17.13 11.95 -1.22
N LEU A 45 17.28 10.63 -1.43
CA LEU A 45 18.56 10.03 -1.78
C LEU A 45 19.09 10.49 -3.16
N ARG A 46 18.20 10.76 -4.13
CA ARG A 46 18.61 11.30 -5.43
C ARG A 46 19.11 12.74 -5.29
N GLU A 47 18.41 13.55 -4.51
CA GLU A 47 18.79 14.95 -4.25
C GLU A 47 20.14 15.03 -3.51
N LEU A 48 20.34 14.19 -2.49
CA LEU A 48 21.59 14.13 -1.73
C LEU A 48 22.81 13.73 -2.58
N ARG A 49 22.64 12.75 -3.49
CA ARG A 49 23.69 12.36 -4.45
C ARG A 49 24.05 13.49 -5.41
N GLY A 50 23.08 14.34 -5.77
CA GLY A 50 23.32 15.51 -6.61
C GLY A 50 24.13 16.60 -5.91
N PHE A 51 23.90 16.79 -4.60
CA PHE A 51 24.66 17.74 -3.80
C PHE A 51 26.12 17.29 -3.62
N LEU A 52 26.35 16.03 -3.23
CA LEU A 52 27.70 15.49 -3.01
C LEU A 52 28.62 15.67 -4.22
N ARG A 53 28.11 15.41 -5.44
CA ARG A 53 28.86 15.61 -6.68
C ARG A 53 29.29 17.07 -6.92
N ARG A 54 28.53 18.05 -6.45
CA ARG A 54 28.85 19.47 -6.62
C ARG A 54 29.90 19.95 -5.62
N THR A 55 29.93 19.35 -4.43
CA THR A 55 30.95 19.65 -3.41
C THR A 55 32.28 18.95 -3.64
N GLU A 56 32.33 17.82 -4.35
CA GLU A 56 33.60 17.14 -4.69
C GLU A 56 34.34 17.79 -5.87
N GLU A 57 33.66 18.59 -6.70
CA GLU A 57 34.26 19.30 -7.85
C GLU A 57 34.69 20.75 -7.52
N GLN A 58 34.50 21.21 -6.28
CA GLN A 58 35.04 22.49 -5.77
C GLN A 58 36.24 22.26 -4.87
#